data_AF-A0A2K3N341-F1
#
_entry.id   AF-A0A2K3N341-F1
#
_cell.length_a   1.000
_cell.length_b   1.000
_cell.length_c   1.000
_cell.angle_alpha   90.00
_cell.angle_beta   90.00
_cell.angle_gamma   90.00
#
_symmetry.space_group_name_H-M   'P 1'
#
loop_
_entity.id
_entity.type
_entity.pdbx_description
1 polymer ?
#
loop_
_entity_poly.entity_id
_entity_poly.type
_entity_poly.pdbx_seq_one_letter_code
_entity_poly.pdbx_strand_id
1 'polypeptide(L)'
;MDKYAFESVKGLGLIPGTVGRFDSSNGFRVPHIGWNALQIAKESEILDDVGNHHVYFVHSYRAMPSDDNKEWISSTCDYGDKFIASIRRGNVHAVQFHPEKSGGKFYLRYRSLECFGIFLFFHVKIYPVLSNIGHGGFFDNLHGQFW
;
A
#
# COMPACT_ATOMS: atom_id res chain seq x y z
N MET A 1 -15.92 -9.37 -25.04
CA MET A 1 -14.76 -10.12 -25.56
C MET A 1 -13.66 -9.85 -24.56
N ASP A 2 -13.72 -10.51 -23.40
CA ASP A 2 -12.89 -10.18 -22.24
C ASP A 2 -11.58 -10.95 -22.35
N LYS A 3 -10.60 -10.34 -23.03
CA LYS A 3 -9.35 -11.03 -23.40
C LYS A 3 -8.32 -11.11 -22.27
N TYR A 4 -8.68 -10.68 -21.05
CA TYR A 4 -7.80 -10.71 -19.88
C TYR A 4 -8.62 -11.07 -18.64
N ALA A 5 -8.52 -12.34 -18.19
CA ALA A 5 -9.07 -12.74 -16.91
C ALA A 5 -8.16 -12.20 -15.79
N PHE A 6 -8.75 -11.43 -14.86
CA PHE A 6 -8.04 -10.98 -13.66
C PHE A 6 -8.02 -12.11 -12.63
N GLU A 7 -6.86 -12.71 -12.37
CA GLU A 7 -6.72 -13.75 -11.35
C GLU A 7 -6.35 -13.14 -10.00
N SER A 8 -7.25 -13.24 -9.02
CA SER A 8 -6.97 -12.80 -7.65
C SER A 8 -5.93 -13.70 -6.98
N VAL A 9 -4.98 -13.10 -6.26
CA VAL A 9 -3.97 -13.83 -5.49
C VAL A 9 -4.29 -13.69 -3.99
N LYS A 10 -4.13 -14.75 -3.21
CA LYS A 10 -4.29 -14.65 -1.75
C LYS A 10 -3.02 -14.02 -1.17
N GLY A 11 -3.17 -12.89 -0.47
CA GLY A 11 -2.12 -12.43 0.46
C GLY A 11 -2.23 -13.18 1.78
N LEU A 12 -1.65 -12.63 2.86
CA LEU A 12 -1.69 -13.26 4.19
C LEU A 12 -3.11 -13.31 4.78
N GLY A 13 -4.02 -12.48 4.27
CA GLY A 13 -5.42 -12.48 4.70
C GLY A 13 -5.64 -12.00 6.15
N LEU A 14 -4.68 -11.24 6.70
CA LEU A 14 -4.72 -10.70 8.05
C LEU A 14 -5.66 -9.50 8.20
N ILE A 15 -5.80 -8.70 7.12
CA ILE A 15 -6.65 -7.52 7.07
C ILE A 15 -7.75 -7.75 6.03
N PRO A 16 -9.05 -7.58 6.39
CA PRO A 16 -10.12 -7.70 5.43
C PRO A 16 -10.05 -6.60 4.37
N GLY A 17 -10.59 -6.89 3.20
CA GLY A 17 -10.59 -5.96 2.08
C GLY A 17 -9.67 -6.40 0.95
N THR A 18 -9.55 -5.52 -0.04
CA THR A 18 -8.89 -5.84 -1.31
C THR A 18 -7.92 -4.76 -1.73
N VAL A 19 -6.90 -5.19 -2.45
CA VAL A 19 -5.96 -4.34 -3.16
C VAL A 19 -6.40 -4.28 -4.62
N GLY A 20 -6.44 -3.08 -5.20
CA GLY A 20 -6.81 -2.87 -6.60
C GLY A 20 -5.95 -1.81 -7.28
N ARG A 21 -5.82 -1.88 -8.60
CA ARG A 21 -5.04 -0.91 -9.40
C ARG A 21 -5.73 0.45 -9.39
N PHE A 22 -4.98 1.56 -9.29
CA PHE A 22 -5.53 2.91 -9.45
C PHE A 22 -6.31 3.03 -10.75
N ASP A 23 -7.41 3.77 -10.70
CA ASP A 23 -8.17 4.08 -11.90
C ASP A 23 -7.49 5.23 -12.66
N SER A 24 -7.05 4.95 -13.88
CA SER A 24 -6.44 5.95 -14.76
C SER A 24 -7.44 6.59 -15.73
N SER A 25 -8.72 6.18 -15.73
CA SER A 25 -9.73 6.72 -16.65
C SER A 25 -9.97 8.21 -16.44
N ASN A 26 -9.77 8.70 -15.21
CA ASN A 26 -10.01 10.09 -14.82
C ASN A 26 -8.77 11.00 -15.03
N GLY A 27 -7.79 10.55 -15.83
CA GLY A 27 -6.62 11.35 -16.20
C GLY A 27 -5.47 11.34 -15.19
N PHE A 28 -5.56 10.57 -14.11
CA PHE A 28 -4.45 10.35 -13.18
C PHE A 28 -3.38 9.44 -13.80
N ARG A 29 -2.10 9.77 -13.58
CA ARG A 29 -0.99 8.95 -14.06
C ARG A 29 -0.78 7.77 -13.09
N VAL A 30 -0.67 6.57 -13.64
CA VAL A 30 -0.39 5.36 -12.86
C VAL A 30 0.93 4.76 -13.35
N PRO A 31 1.92 4.50 -12.49
CA PRO A 31 1.87 4.52 -11.01
C PRO A 31 1.73 5.92 -10.39
N HIS A 32 1.16 5.96 -9.17
CA HIS A 32 1.23 7.11 -8.28
C HIS A 32 2.68 7.28 -7.85
N ILE A 33 3.37 8.27 -8.44
CA ILE A 33 4.76 8.62 -8.11
C ILE A 33 4.79 10.04 -7.57
N GLY A 34 5.36 10.21 -6.38
CA GLY A 34 5.67 11.53 -5.84
C GLY A 34 5.41 11.65 -4.36
N TRP A 35 5.48 12.90 -3.90
CA TRP A 35 5.27 13.28 -2.52
C TRP A 35 3.80 13.62 -2.31
N ASN A 36 3.13 12.96 -1.35
CA ASN A 36 1.71 13.21 -1.06
C ASN A 36 1.47 13.28 0.46
N ALA A 37 0.44 14.04 0.85
CA ALA A 37 0.11 14.28 2.25
C ALA A 37 -0.75 13.15 2.82
N LEU A 38 -0.52 12.81 4.09
CA LEU A 38 -1.33 11.83 4.80
C LEU A 38 -2.52 12.51 5.48
N GLN A 39 -3.66 11.83 5.46
CA GLN A 39 -4.79 12.09 6.34
C GLN A 39 -4.70 11.11 7.51
N ILE A 40 -4.28 11.59 8.68
CA ILE A 40 -4.14 10.76 9.88
C ILE A 40 -5.52 10.48 10.46
N ALA A 41 -5.87 9.20 10.57
CA ALA A 41 -7.16 8.74 11.08
C ALA A 41 -7.08 8.27 12.54
N LYS A 42 -5.91 7.78 12.96
CA LYS A 42 -5.60 7.40 14.35
C LYS A 42 -4.24 7.96 14.72
N GLU A 43 -4.14 8.54 15.92
CA GLU A 43 -2.85 8.91 16.49
C GLU A 43 -1.92 7.70 16.50
N SER A 44 -0.68 7.92 16.13
CA SER A 44 0.31 6.86 16.02
C SER A 44 1.66 7.46 16.24
N GLU A 45 2.38 6.96 17.24
CA GLU A 45 3.72 7.45 17.58
C GLU A 45 4.73 7.37 16.41
N ILE A 46 4.39 6.61 15.35
CA ILE A 46 5.20 6.50 14.13
C ILE A 46 4.83 7.59 13.11
N LEU A 47 3.62 8.12 13.17
CA LEU A 47 3.07 9.16 12.29
C LEU A 47 3.02 10.55 12.94
N ASP A 48 3.28 10.68 14.24
CA ASP A 48 3.23 11.97 14.96
C ASP A 48 4.14 13.03 14.33
N ASP A 49 5.33 12.64 13.85
CA ASP A 49 6.25 13.54 13.14
C ASP A 49 5.86 13.77 11.66
N VAL A 50 4.89 13.02 11.12
CA VAL A 50 4.47 13.07 9.71
C VAL A 50 3.35 14.08 9.48
N GLY A 51 2.63 14.52 10.52
CA GLY A 51 1.41 15.35 10.40
C GLY A 51 1.56 16.65 9.59
N ASN A 52 2.79 17.14 9.39
CA ASN A 52 3.09 18.32 8.56
C ASN A 52 3.93 18.01 7.30
N HIS A 53 4.20 16.75 6.97
CA HIS A 53 5.16 16.35 5.93
C HIS A 53 4.50 15.51 4.84
N HIS A 54 4.97 15.68 3.61
CA HIS A 54 4.62 14.77 2.53
C HIS A 54 5.49 13.51 2.63
N VAL A 55 4.94 12.36 2.25
CA VAL A 55 5.69 11.10 2.15
C VAL A 55 5.75 10.64 0.70
N TYR A 56 6.80 9.90 0.37
CA TYR A 56 7.10 9.48 -0.99
C TYR A 56 6.43 8.15 -1.34
N PHE A 57 5.64 8.19 -2.41
CA PHE A 57 4.93 7.06 -2.99
C PHE A 57 5.50 6.72 -4.37
N VAL A 58 5.53 5.43 -4.69
CA VAL A 58 5.67 4.90 -6.05
C VAL A 58 4.90 3.58 -6.09
N HIS A 59 3.68 3.56 -6.59
CA HIS A 59 2.89 2.33 -6.66
C HIS A 59 1.73 2.41 -7.67
N SER A 60 1.39 1.29 -8.31
CA SER A 60 0.24 1.19 -9.22
C SER A 60 -1.05 0.70 -8.56
N TYR A 61 -0.92 0.05 -7.40
CA TYR A 61 -2.01 -0.60 -6.67
C TYR A 61 -2.26 0.07 -5.33
N ARG A 62 -3.45 -0.07 -4.77
CA ARG A 62 -3.81 0.54 -3.49
C ARG A 62 -4.75 -0.35 -2.70
N ALA A 63 -4.59 -0.38 -1.38
CA ALA A 63 -5.57 -0.99 -0.50
C ALA A 63 -6.74 -0.04 -0.29
N MET A 64 -7.97 -0.53 -0.48
CA MET A 64 -9.18 0.28 -0.41
C MET A 64 -9.72 0.33 1.03
N PRO A 65 -10.01 1.54 1.57
CA PRO A 65 -10.67 1.66 2.87
C PRO A 65 -12.10 1.10 2.80
N SER A 66 -12.53 0.42 3.85
CA SER A 66 -13.87 -0.13 4.02
C SER A 66 -14.23 -0.20 5.49
N ASP A 67 -15.50 -0.43 5.82
CA ASP A 67 -15.92 -0.58 7.22
C ASP A 67 -15.25 -1.79 7.89
N ASP A 68 -15.02 -2.88 7.15
CA ASP A 68 -14.40 -4.10 7.67
C ASP A 68 -12.94 -3.89 8.11
N ASN A 69 -12.22 -2.96 7.47
CA ASN A 69 -10.81 -2.69 7.77
C ASN A 69 -10.57 -1.37 8.50
N LYS A 70 -11.63 -0.63 8.82
CA LYS A 70 -11.57 0.66 9.51
C LYS A 70 -10.71 0.64 10.78
N GLU A 71 -10.79 -0.44 11.54
CA GLU A 71 -10.02 -0.57 12.78
C GLU A 71 -8.51 -0.70 12.59
N TRP A 72 -8.08 -1.09 11.39
CA TRP A 72 -6.67 -1.20 11.04
C TRP A 72 -6.09 0.12 10.51
N ILE A 73 -6.91 1.01 9.95
CA ILE A 73 -6.42 2.20 9.24
C ILE A 73 -5.84 3.20 10.25
N SER A 74 -4.56 3.54 10.10
CA SER A 74 -3.93 4.64 10.84
C SER A 74 -3.83 5.92 10.00
N SER A 75 -3.69 5.80 8.68
CA SER A 75 -3.81 6.95 7.78
C SER A 75 -4.29 6.58 6.38
N THR A 76 -4.91 7.55 5.72
CA THR A 76 -5.29 7.49 4.31
C THR A 76 -4.54 8.54 3.50
N CYS A 77 -4.62 8.45 2.18
CA CYS A 77 -4.15 9.45 1.25
C CYS A 77 -5.08 9.47 0.03
N ASP A 78 -5.14 10.59 -0.68
CA ASP A 78 -5.98 10.78 -1.86
C ASP A 78 -5.09 10.96 -3.10
N TYR A 79 -5.32 10.13 -4.13
CA TYR A 79 -4.68 10.25 -5.45
C TYR A 79 -5.68 9.82 -6.53
N GLY A 80 -6.62 10.71 -6.85
CA GLY A 80 -7.82 10.37 -7.64
C GLY A 80 -8.83 9.53 -6.88
N ASP A 81 -8.34 8.55 -6.12
CA ASP A 81 -9.09 7.73 -5.18
C ASP A 81 -8.47 7.79 -3.79
N LYS A 82 -9.33 7.64 -2.77
CA LYS A 82 -8.88 7.44 -1.39
C LYS A 82 -8.30 6.04 -1.20
N PHE A 83 -7.14 5.96 -0.57
CA PHE A 83 -6.50 4.69 -0.26
C PHE A 83 -5.88 4.66 1.14
N ILE A 84 -5.65 3.45 1.65
CA ILE A 84 -4.99 3.23 2.93
C ILE A 84 -3.48 3.46 2.75
N ALA A 85 -2.95 4.46 3.44
CA ALA A 85 -1.53 4.81 3.39
C ALA A 85 -0.73 4.15 4.53
N SER A 86 -1.38 3.87 5.66
CA SER A 86 -0.79 3.07 6.74
C SER A 86 -1.84 2.33 7.56
N ILE A 87 -1.42 1.22 8.16
CA ILE A 87 -2.20 0.44 9.12
C ILE A 87 -1.47 0.25 10.45
N ARG A 88 -2.25 0.10 11.51
CA ARG A 88 -1.81 -0.23 12.87
C ARG A 88 -2.87 -1.02 13.61
N ARG A 89 -2.48 -2.17 14.18
CA ARG A 89 -3.28 -2.87 15.20
C ARG A 89 -2.36 -3.70 16.11
N GLY A 90 -2.36 -3.39 17.40
CA GLY A 90 -1.41 -4.00 18.34
C GLY A 90 0.03 -3.69 17.94
N ASN A 91 0.82 -4.73 17.71
CA ASN A 91 2.22 -4.68 17.25
C ASN A 91 2.38 -4.75 15.72
N VAL A 92 1.27 -4.85 14.97
CA VAL A 92 1.31 -4.90 13.50
C VAL A 92 1.24 -3.48 12.95
N HIS A 93 2.25 -3.11 12.15
CA HIS A 93 2.36 -1.84 11.47
C HIS A 93 2.78 -2.07 10.02
N ALA A 94 2.17 -1.35 9.08
CA ALA A 94 2.62 -1.34 7.69
C ALA A 94 2.29 -0.01 7.03
N VAL A 95 3.07 0.33 6.01
CA VAL A 95 2.91 1.56 5.22
C VAL A 95 2.91 1.25 3.74
N GLN A 96 2.27 2.14 2.99
CA GLN A 96 2.27 2.13 1.53
C GLN A 96 3.42 2.96 0.94
N PHE A 97 3.80 4.04 1.62
CA PHE A 97 4.89 4.93 1.22
C PHE A 97 6.25 4.34 1.60
N HIS A 98 7.32 4.94 1.07
CA HIS A 98 8.70 4.58 1.38
C HIS A 98 9.25 5.44 2.52
N PRO A 99 9.24 4.97 3.79
CA PRO A 99 9.74 5.77 4.89
C PRO A 99 11.20 6.20 4.72
N GLU A 100 12.02 5.36 4.08
CA GLU A 100 13.43 5.61 3.76
C GLU A 100 13.65 6.72 2.73
N LYS A 101 12.72 6.91 1.80
CA LYS A 101 12.78 7.99 0.80
C LYS A 101 12.09 9.26 1.28
N SER A 102 11.31 9.16 2.35
CA SER A 102 10.44 10.23 2.82
C SER A 102 11.11 11.18 3.83
N GLY A 103 12.37 10.92 4.21
CA GLY A 103 13.15 11.74 5.15
C GLY A 103 12.66 11.66 6.61
N GLY A 104 13.18 12.51 7.50
CA GLY A 104 12.67 12.67 8.87
C GLY A 104 12.99 11.55 9.88
N LYS A 105 12.47 11.70 11.12
CA LYS A 105 12.70 10.77 12.25
C LYS A 105 11.89 9.47 12.19
N PHE A 106 10.80 9.43 11.43
CA PHE A 106 9.95 8.24 11.29
C PHE A 106 10.65 7.08 10.55
N TYR A 107 11.63 7.37 9.69
CA TYR A 107 12.51 6.36 9.08
C TYR A 107 13.19 5.46 10.14
N LEU A 108 13.68 6.07 11.23
CA LEU A 108 14.40 5.33 12.29
C LEU A 108 13.46 4.40 13.08
N ARG A 109 12.20 4.79 13.24
CA ARG A 109 11.20 4.02 13.98
C ARG A 109 10.64 2.85 13.17
N TYR A 110 10.48 3.03 11.84
CA TYR A 110 10.13 1.95 10.92
C TYR A 110 11.29 0.99 10.66
N ARG A 111 12.56 1.39 10.77
CA ARG A 111 13.70 0.45 10.68
C ARG A 111 13.75 -0.61 11.79
N SER A 112 13.11 -0.32 12.92
CA SER A 112 13.03 -1.23 14.08
C SER A 112 11.85 -2.19 14.03
N LEU A 113 10.90 -1.97 13.12
CA LEU A 113 9.72 -2.80 12.91
C LEU A 113 9.90 -3.49 11.56
N GLU A 114 9.62 -4.79 11.45
CA GLU A 114 9.68 -5.49 10.17
C GLU A 114 8.63 -4.89 9.23
N CYS A 115 9.04 -3.94 8.37
CA CYS A 115 8.17 -3.25 7.45
C CYS A 115 7.89 -4.14 6.24
N PHE A 116 6.76 -4.82 6.28
CA PHE A 116 6.23 -5.48 5.08
C PHE A 116 5.32 -4.49 4.34
N GLY A 117 5.40 -4.47 3.01
CA GLY A 117 4.51 -3.65 2.19
C GLY A 117 3.06 -3.96 2.54
N ILE A 118 2.25 -2.91 2.75
CA ILE A 118 0.87 -3.03 3.26
C ILE A 118 0.03 -4.07 2.51
N PHE A 119 0.27 -4.25 1.20
CA PHE A 119 -0.42 -5.23 0.37
C PHE A 119 -0.31 -6.68 0.86
N LEU A 120 0.78 -7.04 1.52
CA LEU A 120 1.03 -8.40 1.98
C LEU A 120 -0.05 -8.88 2.99
N PHE A 121 -0.61 -7.94 3.77
CA PHE A 121 -1.56 -8.25 4.83
C PHE A 121 -3.01 -8.40 4.34
N PHE A 122 -3.33 -7.96 3.13
CA PHE A 122 -4.68 -8.01 2.56
C PHE A 122 -4.88 -9.25 1.69
N HIS A 123 -6.12 -9.52 1.29
CA HIS A 123 -6.36 -10.29 0.07
C HIS A 123 -6.02 -9.42 -1.15
N VAL A 124 -5.15 -9.90 -2.03
CA VAL A 124 -4.56 -9.07 -3.09
C VAL A 124 -5.15 -9.45 -4.45
N LYS A 125 -6.00 -8.62 -5.06
CA LYS A 125 -6.33 -8.82 -6.48
C LYS A 125 -5.15 -8.33 -7.32
N ILE A 126 -4.17 -9.20 -7.54
CA ILE A 126 -3.06 -8.95 -8.46
C ILE A 126 -3.56 -9.15 -9.89
N TYR A 127 -3.08 -8.35 -10.83
CA TYR A 127 -3.42 -8.52 -12.24
C TYR A 127 -2.27 -9.31 -12.87
N PRO A 128 -2.53 -10.40 -13.61
CA PRO A 128 -1.45 -11.11 -14.27
C PRO A 128 -0.84 -10.20 -15.35
N VAL A 129 0.42 -9.78 -15.15
CA VAL A 129 1.29 -9.45 -16.26
C VAL A 129 1.84 -10.78 -16.76
N LEU A 130 1.60 -11.07 -18.03
CA LEU A 130 2.00 -12.27 -18.79
C LEU A 130 3.15 -13.05 -18.14
N SER A 131 2.83 -14.23 -17.62
CA SER A 131 3.80 -15.19 -17.11
C SER A 131 4.73 -15.65 -18.23
N ASN A 132 5.94 -15.13 -18.23
CA ASN A 132 7.12 -15.86 -18.63
C ASN A 132 8.25 -15.31 -17.79
N ILE A 133 8.66 -16.07 -16.77
CA ILE A 133 10.01 -16.22 -16.20
C ILE A 133 9.82 -16.96 -14.86
N GLY A 134 10.65 -18.00 -14.65
CA GLY A 134 10.44 -19.08 -13.69
C GLY A 134 10.59 -18.75 -12.20
N HIS A 135 10.44 -19.82 -11.42
CA HIS A 135 10.57 -19.96 -9.96
C HIS A 135 11.28 -18.82 -9.17
N GLY A 136 10.60 -17.70 -8.98
CA GLY A 136 10.91 -16.69 -7.96
C GLY A 136 9.85 -16.71 -6.86
N GLY A 137 10.25 -16.51 -5.60
CA GLY A 137 9.35 -16.58 -4.45
C GLY A 137 8.20 -15.57 -4.52
N PHE A 138 7.11 -15.83 -3.79
CA PHE A 138 5.94 -14.94 -3.69
C PHE A 138 6.31 -13.47 -3.44
N PHE A 139 7.36 -13.22 -2.65
CA PHE A 139 7.87 -11.88 -2.32
C PHE A 139 8.59 -11.18 -3.48
N ASP A 140 9.36 -11.91 -4.30
CA ASP A 140 10.10 -11.34 -5.43
C ASP A 140 9.13 -10.87 -6.53
N ASN A 141 8.04 -11.62 -6.72
CA ASN A 141 6.98 -11.29 -7.67
C ASN A 141 6.17 -10.05 -7.25
N LEU A 142 5.99 -9.80 -5.94
CA LEU A 142 5.35 -8.59 -5.44
C LEU A 142 6.22 -7.35 -5.65
N HIS A 143 7.55 -7.45 -5.54
CA HIS A 143 8.42 -6.30 -5.75
C HIS A 143 8.37 -5.83 -7.22
N GLY A 144 8.41 -6.73 -8.21
CA GLY A 144 8.39 -6.34 -9.63
C GLY A 144 7.06 -5.79 -10.15
N GLN A 145 5.94 -6.03 -9.45
CA GLN A 145 4.59 -5.66 -9.93
C GLN A 145 3.97 -4.47 -9.21
N PHE A 146 4.47 -4.13 -8.02
CA PHE A 146 3.93 -3.05 -7.21
C PHE A 146 4.76 -1.76 -7.27
N TRP A 147 6.00 -1.82 -7.78
CA TRP A 147 6.93 -0.70 -7.95
C TRP A 147 7.05 -0.28 -9.42
#